data_AF-A0ABC9YAY7-F1
#
_entry.id   AF-A0ABC9YAY7-F1
#
_cell.length_a   1.000
_cell.length_b   1.000
_cell.length_c   1.000
_cell.angle_alpha   90.00
_cell.angle_beta   90.00
_cell.angle_gamma   90.00
#
_symmetry.space_group_name_H-M   'P 1'
#
loop_
_entity.id
_entity.type
_entity.pdbx_description
1 polymer ?
#
loop_
_entity_poly.entity_id
_entity_poly.type
_entity_poly.pdbx_seq_one_letter_code
_entity_poly.pdbx_strand_id
1 'polypeptide(L)'
;MNFTPPMTAAMPDMLELQYELESKAAKWYATMDIANAFFSIPLVAECRPQFAFTWRGVQYTWNRLPQGWKHSPTICHGLIQTALEKGEAPEHLQYIEDIIVWGNSAEEMYWVCVARFWYQRGCRGGFSKTDPPLAKAEPISASVITY
;
A
#
# COMPACT_ATOMS: atom_id res chain seq x y z
N MET A 1 22.13 20.70 12.26
CA MET A 1 20.97 19.78 12.11
C MET A 1 20.67 19.68 10.63
N ASN A 2 20.85 18.52 10.01
CA ASN A 2 20.49 18.33 8.61
C ASN A 2 18.97 18.19 8.54
N PHE A 3 18.30 19.31 8.26
CA PHE A 3 16.87 19.34 8.04
C PHE A 3 16.61 18.77 6.65
N THR A 4 16.04 17.57 6.57
CA THR A 4 15.48 17.06 5.31
C THR A 4 14.38 18.04 4.90
N PRO A 5 14.47 18.67 3.71
CA PRO A 5 13.43 19.58 3.25
C PRO A 5 12.08 18.83 3.18
N PRO A 6 10.96 19.49 3.47
CA PRO A 6 9.65 18.87 3.36
C PRO A 6 9.43 18.42 1.91
N MET A 7 9.22 17.11 1.71
CA MET A 7 8.67 16.63 0.45
C MET A 7 7.21 17.09 0.36
N THR A 8 6.80 17.57 -0.81
CA THR A 8 5.39 17.89 -1.08
C THR A 8 4.53 16.71 -0.70
N ALA A 9 3.42 16.96 0.00
CA ALA A 9 2.46 15.91 0.33
C ALA A 9 1.89 15.36 -0.99
N ALA A 10 2.33 14.16 -1.37
CA ALA A 10 1.79 13.44 -2.52
C ALA A 10 0.49 12.69 -2.16
N MET A 11 0.19 12.57 -0.86
CA MET A 11 -0.95 11.79 -0.41
C MET A 11 -2.24 12.62 -0.49
N PRO A 12 -3.29 12.09 -1.14
CA PRO A 12 -4.59 12.76 -1.19
C PRO A 12 -5.23 12.86 0.20
N ASP A 13 -6.08 13.86 0.37
CA ASP A 13 -6.86 14.04 1.60
C ASP A 13 -7.90 12.91 1.74
N MET A 14 -8.13 12.46 2.98
CA MET A 14 -9.01 11.34 3.25
C MET A 14 -10.48 11.65 2.91
N LEU A 15 -10.93 12.90 3.11
CA LEU A 15 -12.29 13.31 2.78
C LEU A 15 -12.48 13.40 1.27
N GLU A 16 -11.47 13.88 0.54
CA GLU A 16 -11.48 13.88 -0.92
C GLU A 16 -11.55 12.45 -1.47
N LEU A 17 -10.76 11.52 -0.94
CA LEU A 17 -10.82 10.11 -1.32
C LEU A 17 -12.19 9.49 -1.04
N GLN A 18 -12.77 9.78 0.12
CA GLN A 18 -14.09 9.28 0.48
C GLN A 18 -15.15 9.82 -0.48
N TYR A 19 -15.14 11.11 -0.78
CA TYR A 19 -16.06 11.73 -1.73
C TYR A 19 -15.92 11.12 -3.12
N GLU A 20 -14.69 10.96 -3.62
CA GLU A 20 -14.43 10.32 -4.91
C GLU A 20 -14.97 8.89 -4.93
N LEU A 21 -14.76 8.12 -3.87
CA LEU A 21 -15.26 6.74 -3.77
C LEU A 21 -16.79 6.67 -3.79
N GLU A 22 -17.46 7.53 -3.01
CA GLU A 22 -18.92 7.65 -2.96
C GLU A 22 -19.52 8.12 -4.29
N SER A 23 -18.77 8.89 -5.07
CA SER A 23 -19.19 9.35 -6.41
C SER A 23 -19.19 8.22 -7.45
N LYS A 24 -18.45 7.13 -7.23
CA LYS A 24 -18.40 6.01 -8.17
C LYS A 24 -19.69 5.21 -8.07
N ALA A 25 -20.46 5.17 -9.14
CA ALA A 25 -21.66 4.34 -9.24
C ALA A 25 -21.32 2.87 -9.53
N ALA A 26 -20.55 2.23 -8.65
CA ALA A 26 -20.14 0.84 -8.80
C ALA A 26 -20.98 -0.11 -7.92
N LYS A 27 -21.15 -1.34 -8.39
CA LYS A 27 -21.86 -2.40 -7.64
C LYS A 27 -20.93 -3.15 -6.68
N TRP A 28 -19.65 -3.23 -7.04
CA TRP A 28 -18.64 -3.95 -6.28
C TRP A 28 -17.39 -3.10 -6.13
N TYR A 29 -16.80 -3.17 -4.94
CA TYR A 29 -15.51 -2.60 -4.61
C TYR A 29 -14.61 -3.70 -4.10
N ALA A 30 -13.32 -3.59 -4.37
CA ALA A 30 -12.31 -4.47 -3.83
C ALA A 30 -11.12 -3.64 -3.34
N THR A 31 -10.57 -4.06 -2.21
CA THR A 31 -9.38 -3.45 -1.62
C THR A 31 -8.20 -4.41 -1.75
N MET A 32 -7.08 -3.88 -2.19
CA MET A 32 -5.80 -4.57 -2.28
C MET A 32 -4.83 -3.87 -1.34
N ASP A 33 -4.25 -4.64 -0.41
CA ASP A 33 -3.18 -4.17 0.46
C ASP A 33 -1.84 -4.73 -0.03
N ILE A 34 -0.83 -3.84 -0.11
CA ILE A 34 0.54 -4.24 -0.40
C ILE A 34 1.26 -4.53 0.92
N ALA A 35 1.14 -5.78 1.36
CA ALA A 35 1.76 -6.21 2.60
C ALA A 35 3.27 -5.91 2.64
N ASN A 36 3.72 -5.28 3.72
CA ASN A 36 5.12 -4.89 3.95
C ASN A 36 5.69 -3.96 2.85
N ALA A 37 4.89 -3.06 2.28
CA ALA A 37 5.31 -2.16 1.21
C ALA A 37 6.59 -1.37 1.56
N PHE A 38 6.70 -0.84 2.79
CA PHE A 38 7.91 -0.11 3.21
C PHE A 38 9.14 -1.01 3.22
N PHE A 39 9.04 -2.23 3.74
CA PHE A 39 10.16 -3.17 3.77
C PHE A 39 10.54 -3.71 2.39
N SER A 40 9.69 -3.52 1.38
CA SER A 40 9.99 -3.83 -0.01
C SER A 40 10.86 -2.76 -0.67
N ILE A 41 10.98 -1.56 -0.09
CA ILE A 41 11.72 -0.42 -0.66
C ILE A 41 13.16 -0.42 -0.12
N PRO A 42 14.19 -0.56 -0.98
CA PRO A 42 15.59 -0.55 -0.55
C PRO A 42 16.05 0.85 -0.11
N LEU A 43 16.78 0.92 1.01
CA LEU A 43 17.52 2.12 1.37
C LEU A 43 18.88 2.15 0.67
N VAL A 44 19.18 3.30 0.06
CA VAL A 44 20.52 3.62 -0.46
C VAL A 44 21.53 3.57 0.68
N ALA A 45 22.73 3.05 0.41
CA ALA A 45 23.71 2.70 1.43
C ALA A 45 24.13 3.92 2.27
N GLU A 46 24.18 5.09 1.64
CA GLU A 46 24.55 6.39 2.20
C GLU A 46 23.53 6.89 3.23
N CYS A 47 22.26 6.45 3.15
CA CYS A 47 21.20 6.84 4.07
C CYS A 47 21.10 5.91 5.30
N ARG A 48 21.63 4.68 5.23
CA ARG A 48 21.50 3.69 6.32
C ARG A 48 22.01 4.19 7.68
N PRO A 49 23.15 4.89 7.78
CA PRO A 49 23.63 5.41 9.06
C PRO A 49 22.63 6.34 9.77
N GLN A 50 21.75 7.02 9.02
CA GLN A 50 20.74 7.93 9.59
C GLN A 50 19.63 7.18 10.34
N PHE A 51 19.45 5.90 10.05
CA PHE A 51 18.45 5.03 10.67
C PHE A 51 19.08 4.00 11.62
N ALA A 52 20.29 4.27 12.11
CA ALA A 52 20.96 3.38 13.05
C ALA A 52 20.27 3.41 14.43
N PHE A 53 20.19 2.25 15.08
CA PHE A 53 19.73 2.12 16.47
C PHE A 53 20.62 1.14 17.24
N THR A 54 20.64 1.26 18.56
CA THR A 54 21.44 0.39 19.41
C THR A 54 20.55 -0.58 20.17
N TRP A 55 20.87 -1.86 20.10
CA TRP A 55 20.20 -2.90 20.86
C TRP A 55 21.22 -3.80 21.53
N ARG A 56 21.14 -3.94 22.87
CA ARG A 56 22.07 -4.74 23.68
C ARG A 56 23.56 -4.45 23.40
N GLY A 57 23.90 -3.17 23.24
CA GLY A 57 25.29 -2.74 23.00
C GLY A 57 25.79 -2.98 21.57
N VAL A 58 24.95 -3.48 20.66
CA VAL A 58 25.27 -3.66 19.23
C VAL A 58 24.49 -2.64 18.42
N GLN A 59 25.16 -2.00 17.45
CA GLN A 59 24.53 -1.06 16.53
C GLN A 59 23.95 -1.81 15.32
N TYR A 60 22.69 -1.52 15.01
CA TYR A 60 21.96 -2.03 13.87
C TYR A 60 21.54 -0.88 12.98
N THR A 61 21.25 -1.17 11.72
CA THR A 61 20.70 -0.22 10.76
C THR A 61 19.67 -0.92 9.87
N TRP A 62 18.75 -0.14 9.31
CA TRP A 62 17.78 -0.62 8.36
C TRP A 62 18.38 -0.68 6.95
N ASN A 63 18.17 -1.79 6.25
CA ASN A 63 18.50 -1.95 4.82
C ASN A 63 17.32 -1.60 3.89
N ARG A 64 16.15 -1.35 4.49
CA ARG A 64 14.86 -1.09 3.85
C ARG A 64 14.20 0.09 4.52
N LEU A 65 13.23 0.70 3.87
CA LEU A 65 12.54 1.88 4.38
C LEU A 65 11.88 1.54 5.73
N PRO A 66 12.23 2.23 6.84
CA PRO A 66 11.73 1.88 8.15
C PRO A 66 10.29 2.36 8.35
N GLN A 67 9.52 1.58 9.10
CA GLN A 67 8.25 2.03 9.67
C GLN A 67 8.51 3.12 10.73
N GLY A 68 7.61 4.11 10.80
CA GLY A 68 7.70 5.23 11.74
C GLY A 68 8.54 6.42 11.26
N TRP A 69 9.22 6.33 10.11
CA TRP A 69 9.84 7.52 9.50
C TRP A 69 8.80 8.35 8.75
N LYS A 70 8.74 9.65 9.06
CA LYS A 70 7.70 10.59 8.59
C LYS A 70 7.52 10.64 7.06
N HIS A 71 8.56 10.30 6.31
CA HIS A 71 8.59 10.36 4.86
C HIS A 71 8.35 9.01 4.18
N SER A 72 8.31 7.91 4.96
CA SER A 72 8.05 6.58 4.42
C SER A 72 6.73 6.49 3.67
N PRO A 73 5.60 7.02 4.19
CA PRO A 73 4.31 6.96 3.48
C PRO A 73 4.36 7.66 2.12
N THR A 74 4.94 8.86 2.05
CA THR A 74 5.02 9.64 0.80
C THR A 74 5.89 8.95 -0.26
N ILE A 75 7.03 8.37 0.15
CA ILE A 75 7.90 7.63 -0.78
C ILE A 75 7.20 6.37 -1.28
N CYS A 76 6.56 5.63 -0.37
CA CYS A 76 5.84 4.42 -0.72
C CYS A 76 4.69 4.70 -1.69
N HIS A 77 3.86 5.69 -1.36
CA HIS A 77 2.75 6.12 -2.19
C HIS A 77 3.19 6.46 -3.61
N GLY A 78 4.21 7.32 -3.75
CA GLY A 78 4.71 7.74 -5.06
C GLY A 78 5.33 6.62 -5.89
N LEU A 79 6.00 5.65 -5.27
CA LEU A 79 6.54 4.48 -5.96
C LEU A 79 5.44 3.55 -6.47
N ILE A 80 4.42 3.30 -5.65
CA ILE A 80 3.26 2.50 -6.03
C ILE A 80 2.46 3.21 -7.15
N GLN A 81 2.23 4.51 -7.03
CA GLN A 81 1.56 5.32 -8.06
C GLN A 81 2.29 5.22 -9.40
N THR A 82 3.61 5.43 -9.40
CA THR A 82 4.45 5.27 -10.61
C THR A 82 4.34 3.86 -11.20
N ALA A 83 4.24 2.84 -10.35
CA ALA A 83 4.15 1.45 -10.76
C ALA A 83 2.78 1.10 -11.37
N LEU A 84 1.70 1.74 -10.89
CA LEU A 84 0.33 1.61 -11.39
C LEU A 84 0.16 2.33 -12.74
N GLU A 85 0.69 3.55 -12.88
CA GLU A 85 0.67 4.32 -14.13
C GLU A 85 1.38 3.59 -15.29
N LYS A 86 2.48 2.90 -15.00
CA LYS A 86 3.21 2.09 -15.99
C LYS A 86 2.53 0.76 -16.33
N GLY A 87 1.65 0.27 -15.46
CA GLY A 87 1.10 -1.09 -15.51
C GLY A 87 -0.23 -1.22 -16.24
N GLU A 88 -0.74 -0.16 -16.86
CA GLU A 88 -2.13 -0.08 -17.35
C GLU A 88 -3.13 -0.50 -16.26
N ALA A 89 -2.91 -0.02 -15.04
CA ALA A 89 -3.78 -0.32 -13.91
C ALA A 89 -5.23 0.13 -14.23
N PRO A 90 -6.25 -0.64 -13.78
CA PRO A 90 -7.63 -0.19 -13.88
C PRO A 90 -7.85 1.11 -13.09
N GLU A 91 -8.99 1.77 -13.29
CA GLU A 91 -9.37 2.92 -12.46
C GLU A 91 -9.31 2.53 -10.97
N HIS A 92 -8.62 3.35 -10.17
CA HIS A 92 -8.34 3.04 -8.78
C HIS A 92 -8.21 4.31 -7.93
N LEU A 93 -8.40 4.15 -6.63
CA LEU A 93 -7.99 5.10 -5.60
C LEU A 93 -6.86 4.47 -4.81
N GLN A 94 -5.87 5.28 -4.44
CA GLN A 94 -4.70 4.82 -3.70
C GLN A 94 -4.52 5.65 -2.43
N TYR A 95 -4.27 4.97 -1.31
CA TYR A 95 -3.85 5.58 -0.06
C TYR A 95 -2.66 4.80 0.52
N ILE A 96 -1.46 5.38 0.42
CA ILE A 96 -0.19 4.70 0.75
C ILE A 96 -0.07 3.32 0.06
N GLU A 97 -0.21 2.22 0.81
CA GLU A 97 -0.18 0.82 0.37
C GLU A 97 -1.55 0.23 0.01
N ASP A 98 -2.64 0.91 0.40
CA ASP A 98 -4.01 0.49 0.10
C ASP A 98 -4.42 0.97 -1.29
N ILE A 99 -4.97 0.06 -2.09
CA ILE A 99 -5.52 0.34 -3.42
C ILE A 99 -6.96 -0.13 -3.44
N ILE A 100 -7.88 0.76 -3.83
CA ILE A 100 -9.29 0.45 -4.00
C ILE A 100 -9.59 0.46 -5.50
N VAL A 101 -10.22 -0.60 -5.98
CA VAL A 101 -10.73 -0.74 -7.34
C VAL A 101 -12.23 -1.01 -7.29
N TRP A 102 -12.94 -0.71 -8.38
CA TRP A 102 -14.40 -0.85 -8.44
C TRP A 102 -14.87 -1.31 -9.81
N GLY A 103 -16.06 -1.91 -9.84
CA GLY A 103 -16.70 -2.38 -11.07
C GLY A 103 -18.11 -2.91 -10.87
N ASN A 104 -18.65 -3.54 -11.92
CA ASN A 104 -20.06 -3.93 -11.97
C ASN A 104 -20.29 -5.43 -11.74
N SER A 105 -19.23 -6.25 -11.73
CA SER A 105 -19.32 -7.68 -11.44
C SER A 105 -18.25 -8.11 -10.42
N ALA A 106 -18.60 -9.09 -9.58
CA ALA A 106 -17.67 -9.65 -8.61
C ALA A 106 -16.53 -10.43 -9.27
N GLU A 107 -16.80 -11.08 -10.41
CA GLU A 107 -15.81 -11.84 -11.17
C GLU A 107 -14.72 -10.92 -11.74
N GLU A 108 -15.10 -9.76 -12.29
CA GLU A 108 -14.16 -8.74 -12.76
C GLU A 108 -13.25 -8.25 -11.63
N MET A 109 -13.83 -7.92 -10.47
CA MET A 109 -13.04 -7.48 -9.30
C MET A 109 -12.09 -8.58 -8.81
N TYR A 110 -12.57 -9.83 -8.77
CA TYR A 110 -11.75 -10.98 -8.42
C TYR A 110 -10.55 -11.12 -9.36
N TRP A 111 -10.76 -11.08 -10.67
CA TRP A 111 -9.67 -11.21 -11.64
C TRP A 111 -8.75 -9.99 -11.68
N VAL A 112 -9.26 -8.78 -11.45
CA VAL A 112 -8.43 -7.58 -11.32
C VAL A 112 -7.45 -7.74 -10.15
N CYS A 113 -7.95 -8.15 -8.99
CA CYS A 113 -7.11 -8.30 -7.81
C CYS A 113 -6.19 -9.54 -7.89
N VAL A 114 -6.63 -10.63 -8.50
CA VAL A 114 -5.87 -11.89 -8.59
C VAL A 114 -4.90 -11.92 -9.77
N ALA A 115 -5.33 -11.53 -10.98
CA ALA A 115 -4.52 -11.71 -12.18
C ALA A 115 -3.52 -10.58 -12.40
N ARG A 116 -3.88 -9.32 -12.14
CA ARG A 116 -3.05 -8.18 -12.60
C ARG A 116 -1.94 -7.80 -11.63
N PHE A 117 -2.18 -7.89 -10.32
CA PHE A 117 -1.16 -7.56 -9.32
C PHE A 117 -0.11 -8.67 -9.14
N TRP A 118 -0.53 -9.94 -9.21
CA TRP A 118 0.35 -11.10 -9.00
C TRP A 118 1.19 -11.48 -10.22
N TYR A 119 0.65 -11.33 -11.43
CA TYR A 119 1.31 -11.79 -12.66
C TYR A 119 2.54 -10.95 -13.05
N GLN A 120 2.65 -9.69 -12.61
CA GLN A 120 3.72 -8.80 -13.08
C GLN A 120 4.94 -8.69 -12.15
N ARG A 121 4.86 -8.97 -10.84
CA ARG A 121 5.92 -8.53 -9.91
C ARG A 121 6.30 -9.44 -8.74
N GLY A 122 5.66 -10.59 -8.53
CA GLY A 122 6.06 -11.51 -7.44
C GLY A 122 5.89 -10.93 -6.02
N CYS A 123 5.05 -9.89 -5.86
CA CYS A 123 4.69 -9.32 -4.56
C CYS A 123 3.67 -10.22 -3.85
N ARG A 124 3.84 -10.43 -2.53
CA ARG A 124 2.91 -11.21 -1.69
C ARG A 124 1.93 -10.25 -1.00
N GLY A 125 0.67 -10.19 -1.45
CA GLY A 125 -0.41 -9.42 -0.81
C GLY A 125 -1.41 -10.33 -0.07
N GLY A 126 -2.14 -9.78 0.90
CA GLY A 126 -3.26 -10.44 1.58
C GLY A 126 -4.60 -9.84 1.12
N PHE A 127 -5.65 -10.66 1.05
CA PHE A 127 -7.00 -10.22 0.70
C PHE A 127 -7.83 -10.01 1.96
N SER A 128 -8.47 -8.86 2.10
CA SER A 128 -9.56 -8.63 3.05
C SER A 128 -10.81 -8.20 2.29
N LYS A 129 -11.95 -8.81 2.65
CA LYS A 129 -13.27 -8.43 2.16
C LYS A 129 -13.75 -7.28 3.03
N THR A 130 -13.95 -6.08 2.46
CA THR A 130 -14.77 -5.06 3.12
C THR A 130 -16.23 -5.34 2.77
N ASP A 131 -17.05 -5.65 3.78
CA ASP A 131 -18.49 -5.73 3.59
C ASP A 131 -19.04 -4.34 3.23
N PRO A 132 -20.06 -4.24 2.36
CA PRO A 132 -20.75 -2.97 2.12
C PRO A 132 -21.29 -2.39 3.44
N PRO A 133 -21.41 -1.06 3.58
CA PRO A 133 -22.06 -0.48 4.74
C PRO A 133 -23.51 -0.98 4.74
N LEU A 134 -23.83 -1.87 5.70
CA LEU A 134 -25.08 -2.61 5.90
C LEU A 134 -25.23 -3.93 5.11
N ALA A 135 -24.56 -5.01 5.54
CA ALA A 135 -25.21 -6.27 5.98
C ALA A 135 -24.21 -7.43 6.26
N LYS A 136 -24.01 -7.73 7.56
CA LYS A 136 -23.76 -9.03 8.24
C LYS A 136 -22.99 -10.16 7.49
N ALA A 137 -21.75 -10.47 7.89
CA ALA A 137 -21.35 -11.58 8.81
C ALA A 137 -19.85 -12.00 8.66
N GLU A 138 -19.16 -12.22 9.79
CA GLU A 138 -17.75 -12.65 9.99
C GLU A 138 -17.42 -14.13 9.60
N PRO A 139 -16.18 -14.64 9.79
CA PRO A 139 -14.84 -14.11 9.50
C PRO A 139 -14.07 -15.02 8.52
N ILE A 140 -13.13 -14.49 7.73
CA ILE A 140 -12.10 -15.33 7.08
C ILE A 140 -10.72 -14.86 7.55
N SER A 141 -10.12 -15.70 8.39
CA SER A 141 -8.74 -15.65 8.83
C SER A 141 -7.81 -16.20 7.74
N ALA A 142 -6.67 -15.54 7.51
CA ALA A 142 -5.46 -16.22 7.06
C ALA A 142 -4.22 -15.42 7.50
N SER A 143 -3.54 -15.95 8.51
CA SER A 143 -2.17 -15.61 8.88
C SER A 143 -1.19 -16.51 8.13
N VAL A 144 -0.09 -15.96 7.61
CA VAL A 144 1.12 -16.73 7.31
C VAL A 144 2.34 -15.94 7.77
N ILE A 145 2.86 -16.35 8.93
CA ILE A 145 4.21 -16.06 9.40
C ILE A 145 5.15 -17.00 8.63
N THR A 146 6.24 -16.49 8.06
CA THR A 146 7.46 -17.29 7.86
C THR A 146 8.70 -16.42 7.97
N TYR A 147 9.67 -16.95 8.71
CA TYR A 147 10.94 -16.39 9.19
C TYR A 147 11.84 -15.73 8.15
#